data_AF-A0A2E3LVB7-F1
#
_entry.id   AF-A0A2E3LVB7-F1
#
_cell.length_a   1.000
_cell.length_b   1.000
_cell.length_c   1.000
_cell.angle_alpha   90.00
_cell.angle_beta   90.00
_cell.angle_gamma   90.00
#
_symmetry.space_group_name_H-M   'P 1'
#
loop_
_entity.id
_entity.type
_entity.pdbx_description
1 polymer ?
#
loop_
_entity_poly.entity_id
_entity_poly.type
_entity_poly.pdbx_seq_one_letter_code
_entity_poly.pdbx_strand_id
1 'polypeptide(L)'
;MTHYQEIFHKHIDTLLSTHKKAVIYLEAGHYDPRIGPDLFSEQSLIDAIDLGEQIISKYGKKIKVVFGVLVDDLGLNCGEGACSIKAPVENTDEGLPQSIEQILSKSRYIKRERLLIFSERTSKNRAINQLKKLRKEKTSKFSVKFHEEIAQIYMEDVLLAEYEGPIFRAKCPSIMGQHYADCLKKIHQRFPECQHIVTVDWSEMMDYSKVTAGSQAAHRVFIDESSAIKMDILNVFYIDDMGSCSDFVLHKDISKTHLSEPEAISA
;
A
#
# COMPACT_ATOMS: atom_id res chain seq x y z
N MET A 1 22.86 3.30 -6.43
CA MET A 1 21.58 4.00 -6.32
C MET A 1 20.84 3.73 -7.62
N THR A 2 19.66 3.11 -7.55
CA THR A 2 18.84 2.77 -8.72
C THR A 2 18.12 4.02 -9.26
N HIS A 3 17.60 3.96 -10.49
CA HIS A 3 16.93 5.09 -11.12
C HIS A 3 15.71 5.59 -10.30
N TYR A 4 14.88 4.68 -9.79
CA TYR A 4 13.73 5.08 -8.96
C TYR A 4 14.17 5.75 -7.64
N GLN A 5 15.31 5.34 -7.06
CA GLN A 5 15.85 5.96 -5.84
C GLN A 5 16.28 7.41 -6.09
N GLU A 6 16.85 7.71 -7.26
CA GLU A 6 17.18 9.09 -7.66
C GLU A 6 15.93 9.97 -7.73
N ILE A 7 14.89 9.48 -8.40
CA ILE A 7 13.60 10.18 -8.54
C ILE A 7 12.94 10.35 -7.19
N PHE A 8 12.95 9.31 -6.36
CA PHE A 8 12.45 9.36 -4.99
C PHE A 8 13.20 10.43 -4.17
N HIS A 9 14.54 10.44 -4.20
CA HIS A 9 15.32 11.46 -3.49
C HIS A 9 15.02 12.87 -3.97
N LYS A 10 14.84 13.09 -5.28
CA LYS A 10 14.44 14.39 -5.84
C LYS A 10 13.04 14.80 -5.36
N HIS A 11 12.11 13.86 -5.29
CA HIS A 11 10.76 14.09 -4.77
C HIS A 11 10.81 14.49 -3.28
N ILE A 12 11.60 13.80 -2.47
CA ILE A 12 11.81 14.16 -1.05
C ILE A 12 12.50 15.52 -0.89
N ASP A 13 13.50 15.83 -1.72
CA ASP A 13 14.16 17.15 -1.72
C ASP A 13 13.14 18.27 -1.99
N THR A 14 12.25 18.04 -2.96
CA THR A 14 11.14 18.96 -3.28
C THR A 14 10.15 19.07 -2.12
N LEU A 15 9.74 17.95 -1.54
CA LEU A 15 8.81 17.91 -0.41
C LEU A 15 9.34 18.67 0.81
N LEU A 16 10.62 18.49 1.14
CA LEU A 16 11.25 19.16 2.28
C LEU A 16 11.51 20.65 2.03
N SER A 17 11.40 21.13 0.79
CA SER A 17 11.44 22.57 0.49
C SER A 17 10.14 23.28 0.87
N THR A 18 9.01 22.57 0.86
CA THR A 18 7.68 23.10 1.19
C THR A 18 7.20 22.69 2.59
N HIS A 19 7.66 21.55 3.11
CA HIS A 19 7.27 21.01 4.41
C HIS A 19 8.46 20.89 5.37
N LYS A 20 8.26 21.29 6.63
CA LYS A 20 9.32 21.23 7.66
C LYS A 20 9.67 19.80 8.09
N LYS A 21 8.72 18.88 8.00
CA LYS A 21 8.87 17.47 8.36
C LYS A 21 8.00 16.59 7.47
N ALA A 22 8.50 15.41 7.13
CA ALA A 22 7.76 14.37 6.43
C ALA A 22 7.94 13.01 7.13
N VAL A 23 6.98 12.12 6.94
CA VAL A 23 7.13 10.72 7.32
C VAL A 23 7.22 9.88 6.05
N ILE A 24 8.22 9.03 5.96
CA ILE A 24 8.36 8.06 4.89
C ILE A 24 7.96 6.70 5.45
N TYR A 25 6.96 6.08 4.84
CA TYR A 25 6.53 4.73 5.13
C TYR A 25 7.07 3.80 4.04
N LEU A 26 7.87 2.82 4.44
CA LEU A 26 8.49 1.85 3.55
C LEU A 26 7.83 0.49 3.80
N GLU A 27 7.00 0.08 2.86
CA GLU A 27 6.21 -1.14 2.94
C GLU A 27 6.80 -2.20 2.00
N ALA A 28 7.26 -3.29 2.60
CA ALA A 28 7.94 -4.37 1.90
C ALA A 28 7.81 -5.68 2.69
N GLY A 29 8.43 -6.76 2.23
CA GLY A 29 8.38 -8.03 2.96
C GLY A 29 7.00 -8.66 2.96
N HIS A 30 6.24 -8.50 1.88
CA HIS A 30 4.91 -9.07 1.74
C HIS A 30 4.98 -10.58 1.70
N TYR A 31 4.19 -11.28 2.50
CA TYR A 31 4.19 -12.74 2.51
C TYR A 31 2.82 -13.34 2.78
N ASP A 32 2.61 -14.54 2.25
CA ASP A 32 1.47 -15.39 2.58
C ASP A 32 1.82 -16.22 3.83
N PRO A 33 1.09 -16.08 4.96
CA PRO A 33 1.40 -16.82 6.18
C PRO A 33 1.24 -18.35 6.04
N ARG A 34 0.62 -18.84 4.97
CA ARG A 34 0.45 -20.27 4.69
C ARG A 34 1.67 -20.89 4.03
N ILE A 35 2.49 -20.09 3.35
CA ILE A 35 3.68 -20.53 2.61
C ILE A 35 4.95 -20.00 3.29
N GLY A 36 4.86 -18.84 3.94
CA GLY A 36 5.97 -18.11 4.50
C GLY A 36 6.50 -17.06 3.52
N PRO A 37 7.52 -16.28 3.94
CA PRO A 37 8.22 -15.35 3.06
C PRO A 37 8.94 -16.09 1.93
N ASP A 38 8.89 -15.52 0.73
CA ASP A 38 9.67 -15.96 -0.42
C ASP A 38 10.84 -15.00 -0.68
N LEU A 39 11.54 -15.22 -1.80
CA LEU A 39 12.68 -14.40 -2.19
C LEU A 39 12.28 -12.94 -2.44
N PHE A 40 11.12 -12.70 -3.04
CA PHE A 40 10.60 -11.35 -3.24
C PHE A 40 10.34 -10.66 -1.88
N SER A 41 9.72 -11.35 -0.93
CA SER A 41 9.51 -10.84 0.43
C SER A 41 10.84 -10.41 1.06
N GLU A 42 11.85 -11.29 1.02
CA GLU A 42 13.12 -11.03 1.67
C GLU A 42 13.89 -9.89 1.00
N GLN A 43 13.95 -9.89 -0.34
CA GLN A 43 14.71 -8.92 -1.11
C GLN A 43 14.08 -7.52 -1.07
N SER A 44 12.76 -7.42 -1.22
CA SER A 44 12.05 -6.14 -1.08
C SER A 44 12.27 -5.52 0.30
N LEU A 45 12.29 -6.34 1.35
CA LEU A 45 12.56 -5.86 2.70
C LEU A 45 14.00 -5.36 2.83
N ILE A 46 15.00 -6.06 2.28
CA ILE A 46 16.39 -5.60 2.25
C ILE A 46 16.50 -4.24 1.57
N ASP A 47 15.87 -4.07 0.41
CA ASP A 47 15.91 -2.81 -0.35
C ASP A 47 15.21 -1.67 0.39
N ALA A 48 14.10 -1.97 1.08
CA ALA A 48 13.43 -1.01 1.94
C ALA A 48 14.32 -0.55 3.09
N ILE A 49 15.04 -1.48 3.74
CA ILE A 49 16.01 -1.14 4.79
C ILE A 49 17.09 -0.22 4.21
N ASP A 50 17.72 -0.63 3.12
CA ASP A 50 18.80 0.12 2.49
C ASP A 50 18.37 1.53 2.09
N LEU A 51 17.17 1.68 1.51
CA LEU A 51 16.60 3.00 1.19
C LEU A 51 16.34 3.80 2.47
N GLY A 52 15.79 3.18 3.51
CA GLY A 52 15.55 3.82 4.80
C GLY A 52 16.82 4.36 5.44
N GLU A 53 17.91 3.60 5.42
CA GLU A 53 19.21 4.04 5.95
C GLU A 53 19.78 5.22 5.15
N GLN A 54 19.65 5.20 3.81
CA GLN A 54 20.04 6.32 2.94
C GLN A 54 19.23 7.59 3.26
N ILE A 55 17.92 7.48 3.42
CA ILE A 55 17.03 8.60 3.79
C ILE A 55 17.42 9.17 5.15
N ILE A 56 17.63 8.33 6.16
CA ILE A 56 18.00 8.77 7.51
C ILE A 56 19.35 9.49 7.48
N SER A 57 20.33 8.93 6.75
CA SER A 57 21.66 9.53 6.59
C SER A 57 21.59 10.91 5.92
N LYS A 58 20.85 11.03 4.81
CA LYS A 58 20.77 12.28 4.02
C LYS A 58 19.95 13.37 4.71
N TYR A 59 18.79 13.03 5.28
CA TYR A 59 17.80 14.02 5.75
C TYR A 59 17.74 14.20 7.26
N GLY A 60 18.29 13.24 8.02
CA GLY A 60 18.37 13.27 9.47
C GLY A 60 17.01 13.54 10.13
N LYS A 61 16.96 14.53 11.01
CA LYS A 61 15.78 14.83 11.86
C LYS A 61 14.58 15.39 11.10
N LYS A 62 14.73 15.77 9.82
CA LYS A 62 13.63 16.29 8.99
C LYS A 62 12.65 15.20 8.58
N ILE A 63 13.09 13.94 8.61
CA ILE A 63 12.27 12.79 8.21
C ILE A 63 12.14 11.82 9.38
N LYS A 64 10.98 11.17 9.46
CA LYS A 64 10.82 9.91 10.19
C LYS A 64 10.62 8.79 9.18
N VAL A 65 11.32 7.68 9.36
CA VAL A 65 11.10 6.47 8.57
C VAL A 65 10.32 5.47 9.40
N VAL A 66 9.30 4.87 8.79
CA VAL A 66 8.44 3.84 9.37
C VAL A 66 8.47 2.66 8.42
N PHE A 67 8.59 1.45 8.95
CA PHE A 67 8.58 0.23 8.16
C PHE A 67 7.25 -0.49 8.29
N GLY A 68 6.82 -1.10 7.20
CA GLY A 68 5.57 -1.81 7.03
C GLY A 68 5.76 -3.20 6.46
N VAL A 69 4.97 -4.15 6.93
CA VAL A 69 4.82 -5.48 6.33
C VAL A 69 3.33 -5.76 6.12
N LEU A 70 2.95 -6.12 4.90
CA LEU A 70 1.61 -6.60 4.57
C LEU A 70 1.58 -8.13 4.56
N VAL A 71 0.65 -8.71 5.33
CA VAL A 71 0.41 -10.16 5.39
C VAL A 71 -0.76 -10.50 4.46
N ASP A 72 -0.51 -11.32 3.44
CA ASP A 72 -1.56 -11.83 2.53
C ASP A 72 -2.31 -13.02 3.16
N ASP A 73 -3.16 -12.69 4.12
CA ASP A 73 -4.00 -13.64 4.85
C ASP A 73 -5.41 -13.79 4.27
N LEU A 74 -5.63 -13.41 3.00
CA LEU A 74 -6.95 -13.51 2.37
C LEU A 74 -7.38 -14.95 2.08
N GLY A 75 -6.42 -15.81 1.75
CA GLY A 75 -6.70 -17.19 1.39
C GLY A 75 -7.09 -17.37 -0.08
N LEU A 76 -6.10 -17.72 -0.91
CA LEU A 76 -6.16 -18.23 -2.30
C LEU A 76 -6.69 -17.29 -3.39
N ASN A 77 -5.84 -17.15 -4.41
CA ASN A 77 -6.00 -16.55 -5.74
C ASN A 77 -7.44 -16.21 -6.12
N CYS A 78 -7.67 -14.92 -6.35
CA CYS A 78 -8.88 -14.36 -6.96
C CYS A 78 -8.94 -14.67 -8.48
N GLY A 79 -8.68 -15.91 -8.87
CA GLY A 79 -8.75 -16.41 -10.25
C GLY A 79 -9.62 -17.65 -10.29
N GLU A 80 -10.85 -17.48 -10.78
CA GLU A 80 -11.76 -18.50 -11.31
C GLU A 80 -12.37 -19.57 -10.34
N GLY A 81 -13.69 -19.46 -10.19
CA GLY A 81 -14.61 -20.61 -10.30
C GLY A 81 -14.83 -21.54 -9.09
N ALA A 82 -13.82 -21.89 -8.29
CA ALA A 82 -14.02 -22.81 -7.17
C ALA A 82 -12.97 -22.62 -6.08
N CYS A 83 -13.43 -22.21 -4.89
CA CYS A 83 -12.58 -21.95 -3.74
C CYS A 83 -12.40 -23.24 -2.92
N SER A 84 -11.21 -23.85 -2.96
CA SER A 84 -10.82 -24.89 -1.99
C SER A 84 -9.91 -24.28 -0.94
N ILE A 85 -10.43 -24.02 0.27
CA ILE A 85 -9.66 -23.49 1.39
C ILE A 85 -8.64 -24.55 1.83
N LYS A 86 -7.34 -24.34 1.56
CA LYS A 86 -6.29 -25.06 2.27
C LYS A 86 -6.24 -24.53 3.70
N ALA A 87 -6.31 -25.42 4.68
CA ALA A 87 -6.20 -25.06 6.09
C ALA A 87 -4.90 -24.27 6.31
N PRO A 88 -4.93 -23.19 7.12
CA PRO A 88 -3.71 -22.50 7.50
C PRO A 88 -2.77 -23.53 8.16
N VAL A 89 -1.49 -23.48 7.80
CA VAL A 89 -0.46 -24.15 8.59
C VAL A 89 -0.57 -23.57 10.00
N GLU A 90 -0.68 -24.42 11.01
CA GLU A 90 -0.67 -24.00 12.42
C GLU A 90 0.68 -23.32 12.70
N ASN A 91 0.76 -22.00 12.46
CA ASN A 91 1.85 -21.18 12.96
C ASN A 91 1.58 -20.97 14.44
N THR A 92 2.28 -21.74 15.26
CA THR A 92 2.22 -21.70 16.73
C THR A 92 2.97 -20.52 17.35
N ASP A 93 3.60 -19.65 16.54
CA ASP A 93 4.30 -18.46 17.01
C ASP A 93 3.50 -17.19 16.63
N GLU A 94 3.14 -16.39 17.63
CA GLU A 94 2.52 -15.04 17.48
C GLU A 94 3.48 -13.98 16.86
N GLY A 95 4.55 -14.41 16.19
CA GLY A 95 5.65 -13.58 15.70
C GLY A 95 5.73 -13.46 14.18
N LEU A 96 6.60 -12.56 13.70
CA LEU A 96 6.98 -12.55 12.29
C LEU A 96 7.80 -13.81 11.96
N PRO A 97 7.79 -14.28 10.69
CA PRO A 97 8.67 -15.35 10.24
C PRO A 97 10.14 -15.07 10.56
N GLN A 98 10.89 -16.12 10.90
CA GLN A 98 12.28 -15.99 11.34
C GLN A 98 13.19 -15.28 10.32
N SER A 99 12.98 -15.49 9.02
CA SER A 99 13.79 -14.83 7.99
C SER A 99 13.57 -13.32 7.96
N ILE A 100 12.31 -12.86 8.07
CA ILE A 100 11.96 -11.44 8.22
C ILE A 100 12.60 -10.86 9.49
N GLU A 101 12.52 -11.56 10.62
CA GLU A 101 13.16 -11.12 11.88
C GLU A 101 14.69 -10.98 11.73
N GLN A 102 15.33 -11.94 11.05
CA GLN A 102 16.78 -11.89 10.80
C GLN A 102 17.16 -10.69 9.94
N ILE A 103 16.40 -10.38 8.88
CA ILE A 103 16.64 -9.21 8.03
C ILE A 103 16.48 -7.92 8.83
N LEU A 104 15.38 -7.77 9.58
CA LEU A 104 15.13 -6.59 10.41
C LEU A 104 16.22 -6.37 11.46
N SER A 105 16.76 -7.45 12.05
CA SER A 105 17.80 -7.38 13.08
C SER A 105 19.14 -6.82 12.59
N LYS A 106 19.39 -6.82 11.28
CA LYS A 106 20.63 -6.31 10.68
C LYS A 106 20.67 -4.78 10.64
N SER A 107 19.52 -4.10 10.62
CA SER A 107 19.50 -2.64 10.57
C SER A 107 19.78 -2.02 11.93
N ARG A 108 20.61 -0.98 11.93
CA ARG A 108 20.92 -0.21 13.15
C ARG A 108 19.83 0.79 13.51
N TYR A 109 18.99 1.15 12.54
CA TYR A 109 18.01 2.24 12.68
C TYR A 109 16.59 1.72 12.92
N ILE A 110 16.33 0.46 12.58
CA ILE A 110 15.01 -0.14 12.60
C ILE A 110 14.88 -0.95 13.88
N LYS A 111 13.86 -0.63 14.66
CA LYS A 111 13.52 -1.39 15.85
C LYS A 111 12.19 -2.08 15.62
N ARG A 112 12.09 -3.35 16.04
CA ARG A 112 10.89 -4.17 15.90
C ARG A 112 9.63 -3.49 16.44
N GLU A 113 9.73 -2.77 17.58
CA GLU A 113 8.59 -2.04 18.16
C GLU A 113 8.04 -0.91 17.26
N ARG A 114 8.73 -0.60 16.16
CA ARG A 114 8.37 0.46 15.22
C ARG A 114 7.82 -0.05 13.90
N LEU A 115 7.83 -1.37 13.69
CA LEU A 115 7.25 -2.00 12.49
C LEU A 115 5.72 -1.94 12.57
N LEU A 116 5.09 -1.58 11.46
CA LEU A 116 3.64 -1.72 11.30
C LEU A 116 3.36 -3.01 10.53
N ILE A 117 2.48 -3.85 11.06
CA ILE A 117 2.02 -5.06 10.39
C ILE A 117 0.55 -4.85 10.02
N PHE A 118 0.22 -5.17 8.76
CA PHE A 118 -1.12 -5.10 8.20
C PHE A 118 -1.55 -6.46 7.67
N SER A 119 -2.86 -6.68 7.60
CA SER A 119 -3.47 -7.93 7.11
C SER A 119 -4.41 -7.57 5.97
N GLU A 120 -4.23 -8.19 4.80
CA GLU A 120 -5.10 -7.96 3.65
C GLU A 120 -6.57 -8.29 3.98
N ARG A 121 -6.83 -9.29 4.83
CA ARG A 121 -8.17 -9.62 5.33
C ARG A 121 -8.79 -8.48 6.12
N THR A 122 -8.00 -7.81 6.95
CA THR A 122 -8.45 -6.64 7.70
C THR A 122 -8.80 -5.50 6.76
N SER A 123 -7.92 -5.21 5.78
CA SER A 123 -8.13 -4.19 4.76
C SER A 123 -9.37 -4.49 3.91
N LYS A 124 -9.58 -5.74 3.50
CA LYS A 124 -10.79 -6.18 2.77
C LYS A 124 -12.07 -5.91 3.55
N ASN A 125 -12.11 -6.32 4.82
CA ASN A 125 -13.30 -6.15 5.65
C ASN A 125 -13.62 -4.66 5.87
N ARG A 126 -12.59 -3.83 6.07
CA ARG A 126 -12.74 -2.38 6.17
C ARG A 126 -13.17 -1.75 4.86
N ALA A 127 -12.64 -2.20 3.72
CA ALA A 127 -13.02 -1.72 2.39
C ALA A 127 -14.52 -1.95 2.14
N ILE A 128 -15.01 -3.17 2.44
CA ILE A 128 -16.44 -3.50 2.34
C ILE A 128 -17.29 -2.57 3.22
N ASN A 129 -16.88 -2.36 4.48
CA ASN A 129 -17.62 -1.51 5.40
C ASN A 129 -17.64 -0.04 4.97
N GLN A 130 -16.51 0.45 4.45
CA GLN A 130 -16.38 1.81 3.95
C GLN A 130 -17.23 2.01 2.69
N LEU A 131 -17.20 1.07 1.73
CA LEU A 131 -18.05 1.13 0.53
C LEU A 131 -19.54 1.06 0.89
N LYS A 132 -19.94 0.22 1.85
CA LYS A 132 -21.31 0.19 2.39
C LYS A 132 -21.73 1.54 2.97
N LYS A 133 -20.85 2.19 3.74
CA LYS A 133 -21.07 3.52 4.33
C LYS A 133 -21.24 4.58 3.25
N LEU A 134 -20.25 4.72 2.38
CA LEU A 134 -20.23 5.71 1.29
C LEU A 134 -21.44 5.56 0.35
N ARG A 135 -21.89 4.33 0.08
CA ARG A 135 -23.10 4.07 -0.71
C ARG A 135 -24.35 4.59 -0.02
N LYS A 136 -24.49 4.38 1.31
CA LYS A 136 -25.61 4.91 2.09
C LYS A 136 -25.62 6.45 2.09
N GLU A 137 -24.44 7.05 2.07
CA GLU A 137 -24.24 8.50 2.00
C GLU A 137 -24.46 9.09 0.59
N LYS A 138 -24.70 8.25 -0.43
CA LYS A 138 -24.88 8.66 -1.84
C LYS A 138 -23.74 9.54 -2.35
N THR A 139 -22.49 9.16 -2.03
CA THR A 139 -21.30 9.88 -2.50
C THR A 139 -21.18 9.85 -4.03
N SER A 140 -20.51 10.86 -4.60
CA SER A 140 -20.12 10.90 -6.01
C SER A 140 -18.77 10.24 -6.29
N LYS A 141 -18.10 9.68 -5.28
CA LYS A 141 -16.76 9.07 -5.39
C LYS A 141 -16.71 7.80 -6.26
N PHE A 142 -17.85 7.17 -6.52
CA PHE A 142 -17.97 6.01 -7.39
C PHE A 142 -19.34 5.95 -8.06
N SER A 143 -19.45 5.15 -9.11
CA SER A 143 -20.72 4.81 -9.76
C SER A 143 -21.15 3.39 -9.41
N VAL A 144 -22.44 3.12 -9.51
CA VAL A 144 -23.01 1.78 -9.35
C VAL A 144 -23.70 1.38 -10.64
N LYS A 145 -23.26 0.27 -11.24
CA LYS A 145 -23.87 -0.32 -12.44
C LYS A 145 -24.53 -1.64 -12.06
N PHE A 146 -25.67 -1.95 -12.67
CA PHE A 146 -26.40 -3.20 -12.42
C PHE A 146 -26.27 -4.11 -13.63
N HIS A 147 -25.82 -5.34 -13.38
CA HIS A 147 -25.75 -6.42 -14.36
C HIS A 147 -26.54 -7.59 -13.79
N GLU A 148 -27.75 -7.80 -14.33
CA GLU A 148 -28.72 -8.76 -13.78
C GLU A 148 -29.02 -8.48 -12.30
N GLU A 149 -28.73 -9.42 -11.40
CA GLU A 149 -28.93 -9.30 -9.95
C GLU A 149 -27.69 -8.76 -9.21
N ILE A 150 -26.56 -8.58 -9.92
CA ILE A 150 -25.29 -8.15 -9.34
C ILE A 150 -25.12 -6.65 -9.57
N ALA A 151 -24.96 -5.92 -8.46
CA ALA A 151 -24.56 -4.53 -8.50
C ALA A 151 -23.04 -4.40 -8.38
N GLN A 152 -22.45 -3.62 -9.27
CA GLN A 152 -21.02 -3.42 -9.38
C GLN A 152 -20.67 -1.96 -9.05
N ILE A 153 -19.70 -1.77 -8.17
CA ILE A 153 -19.20 -0.47 -7.74
C ILE A 153 -17.93 -0.15 -8.51
N TYR A 154 -17.94 0.95 -9.26
CA TYR A 154 -16.85 1.38 -10.12
C TYR A 154 -16.31 2.75 -9.74
N MET A 155 -14.99 2.87 -9.62
CA MET A 155 -14.29 4.16 -9.71
C MET A 155 -13.86 4.33 -11.16
N GLU A 156 -14.57 5.18 -11.90
CA GLU A 156 -14.43 5.28 -13.36
C GLU A 156 -14.61 3.90 -14.01
N ASP A 157 -13.56 3.32 -14.60
CA ASP A 157 -13.59 1.99 -15.22
C ASP A 157 -12.98 0.89 -14.32
N VAL A 158 -12.53 1.23 -13.11
CA VAL A 158 -11.95 0.28 -12.15
C VAL A 158 -13.06 -0.30 -11.27
N LEU A 159 -13.25 -1.62 -11.35
CA LEU A 159 -14.18 -2.36 -10.49
C LEU A 159 -13.62 -2.46 -9.06
N LEU A 160 -14.31 -1.84 -8.10
CA LEU A 160 -13.93 -1.84 -6.69
C LEU A 160 -14.59 -2.98 -5.92
N ALA A 161 -15.86 -3.24 -6.17
CA ALA A 161 -16.59 -4.29 -5.47
C ALA A 161 -17.83 -4.71 -6.25
N GLU A 162 -18.33 -5.90 -5.93
CA GLU A 162 -19.61 -6.39 -6.39
C GLU A 162 -20.47 -6.73 -5.18
N TYR A 163 -21.79 -6.57 -5.29
CA TYR A 163 -22.70 -7.01 -4.26
C TYR A 163 -24.01 -7.54 -4.83
N GLU A 164 -24.55 -8.50 -4.10
CA GLU A 164 -25.80 -9.19 -4.38
C GLU A 164 -26.54 -9.28 -3.04
N GLY A 165 -27.63 -8.52 -2.91
CA GLY A 165 -28.30 -8.32 -1.62
C GLY A 165 -27.32 -7.84 -0.51
N PRO A 166 -27.13 -8.61 0.58
CA PRO A 166 -26.23 -8.23 1.69
C PRO A 166 -24.76 -8.63 1.47
N ILE A 167 -24.47 -9.49 0.48
CA ILE A 167 -23.16 -10.08 0.25
C ILE A 167 -22.32 -9.12 -0.58
N PHE A 168 -21.17 -8.71 -0.05
CA PHE A 168 -20.21 -7.85 -0.74
C PHE A 168 -18.92 -8.60 -1.01
N ARG A 169 -18.39 -8.42 -2.23
CA ARG A 169 -17.15 -9.00 -2.71
C ARG A 169 -16.25 -7.83 -3.14
N ALA A 170 -15.34 -7.42 -2.27
CA ALA A 170 -14.31 -6.43 -2.58
C ALA A 170 -13.30 -7.00 -3.58
N LYS A 171 -12.87 -6.18 -4.56
CA LYS A 171 -11.83 -6.51 -5.53
C LYS A 171 -10.49 -5.90 -5.10
N CYS A 172 -9.39 -6.42 -5.63
CA CYS A 172 -8.03 -6.05 -5.19
C CYS A 172 -7.77 -4.54 -5.13
N PRO A 173 -8.21 -3.70 -6.11
CA PRO A 173 -8.04 -2.25 -6.01
C PRO A 173 -8.70 -1.62 -4.77
N SER A 174 -9.86 -2.14 -4.33
CA SER A 174 -10.51 -1.66 -3.11
C SER A 174 -9.78 -2.07 -1.83
N ILE A 175 -9.17 -3.25 -1.85
CA ILE A 175 -8.42 -3.79 -0.70
C ILE A 175 -7.13 -2.97 -0.53
N MET A 176 -6.39 -2.74 -1.62
CA MET A 176 -5.19 -1.89 -1.62
C MET A 176 -5.53 -0.44 -1.31
N GLY A 177 -6.58 0.12 -1.90
CA GLY A 177 -7.02 1.49 -1.61
C GLY A 177 -7.36 1.71 -0.13
N GLN A 178 -8.04 0.76 0.50
CA GLN A 178 -8.30 0.80 1.93
C GLN A 178 -7.02 0.59 2.76
N HIS A 179 -6.12 -0.28 2.31
CA HIS A 179 -4.85 -0.56 2.99
C HIS A 179 -4.00 0.72 3.09
N TYR A 180 -3.86 1.48 2.01
CA TYR A 180 -3.17 2.78 2.05
C TYR A 180 -3.86 3.80 2.98
N ALA A 181 -5.20 3.83 3.00
CA ALA A 181 -5.94 4.67 3.94
C ALA A 181 -5.71 4.25 5.41
N ASP A 182 -5.57 2.94 5.66
CA ASP A 182 -5.23 2.41 6.97
C ASP A 182 -3.79 2.76 7.39
N CYS A 183 -2.85 2.74 6.44
CA CYS A 183 -1.47 3.19 6.63
C CYS A 183 -1.43 4.66 7.04
N LEU A 184 -2.04 5.54 6.24
CA LEU A 184 -2.19 6.97 6.54
C LEU A 184 -2.70 7.19 7.98
N LYS A 185 -3.77 6.50 8.35
CA LYS A 185 -4.37 6.61 9.68
C LYS A 185 -3.42 6.16 10.79
N LYS A 186 -2.79 4.98 10.69
CA LYS A 186 -1.88 4.47 11.73
C LYS A 186 -0.63 5.36 11.86
N ILE A 187 -0.08 5.83 10.74
CA ILE A 187 1.11 6.68 10.76
C ILE A 187 0.77 8.04 11.37
N HIS A 188 -0.36 8.64 11.01
CA HIS A 188 -0.76 9.92 11.60
C HIS A 188 -1.07 9.81 13.10
N GLN A 189 -1.65 8.70 13.56
CA GLN A 189 -1.82 8.43 15.00
C GLN A 189 -0.48 8.43 15.75
N ARG A 190 0.60 8.02 15.09
CA ARG A 190 1.95 7.94 15.66
C ARG A 190 2.72 9.25 15.53
N PHE A 191 2.48 10.00 14.46
CA PHE A 191 3.13 11.27 14.14
C PHE A 191 2.08 12.34 13.83
N PRO A 192 1.33 12.81 14.86
CA PRO A 192 0.22 13.73 14.64
C PRO A 192 0.69 15.11 14.13
N GLU A 193 1.96 15.45 14.31
CA GLU A 193 2.56 16.67 13.76
C GLU A 193 2.89 16.58 12.26
N CYS A 194 2.78 15.39 11.67
CA CYS A 194 3.07 15.16 10.26
C CYS A 194 1.92 15.65 9.38
N GLN A 195 2.27 16.48 8.39
CA GLN A 195 1.33 17.00 7.40
C GLN A 195 1.42 16.26 6.05
N HIS A 196 2.51 15.51 5.83
CA HIS A 196 2.76 14.83 4.56
C HIS A 196 3.48 13.51 4.78
N ILE A 197 2.86 12.44 4.27
CA ILE A 197 3.38 11.08 4.30
C ILE A 197 3.75 10.66 2.88
N VAL A 198 4.89 10.02 2.71
CA VAL A 198 5.23 9.36 1.44
C VAL A 198 5.32 7.87 1.72
N THR A 199 4.46 7.09 1.08
CA THR A 199 4.50 5.64 1.09
C THR A 199 5.33 5.15 -0.08
N VAL A 200 6.24 4.22 0.16
CA VAL A 200 6.91 3.43 -0.87
C VAL A 200 6.47 1.99 -0.68
N ASP A 201 5.81 1.44 -1.68
CA ASP A 201 5.28 0.08 -1.69
C ASP A 201 5.99 -0.72 -2.81
N TRP A 202 6.70 -1.77 -2.41
CA TRP A 202 7.36 -2.70 -3.32
C TRP A 202 6.43 -3.86 -3.65
N SER A 203 6.26 -4.12 -4.94
CA SER A 203 5.37 -5.15 -5.47
C SER A 203 6.02 -5.90 -6.62
N GLU A 204 5.53 -7.11 -6.90
CA GLU A 204 5.89 -7.82 -8.13
C GLU A 204 5.21 -7.18 -9.35
N MET A 205 5.80 -7.31 -10.54
CA MET A 205 5.19 -6.80 -11.79
C MET A 205 3.81 -7.42 -12.07
N MET A 206 3.54 -8.63 -11.60
CA MET A 206 2.22 -9.26 -11.74
C MET A 206 1.11 -8.51 -10.97
N ASP A 207 1.47 -7.76 -9.94
CA ASP A 207 0.56 -6.96 -9.12
C ASP A 207 0.37 -5.53 -9.64
N TYR A 208 1.02 -5.16 -10.76
CA TYR A 208 1.02 -3.81 -11.31
C TYR A 208 -0.39 -3.17 -11.36
N SER A 209 -1.35 -3.88 -11.97
CA SER A 209 -2.71 -3.35 -12.14
C SER A 209 -3.48 -3.26 -10.80
N LYS A 210 -3.31 -4.23 -9.90
CA LYS A 210 -3.91 -4.26 -8.56
C LYS A 210 -3.45 -3.06 -7.75
N VAL A 211 -2.14 -2.83 -7.73
CA VAL A 211 -1.48 -1.87 -6.84
C VAL A 211 -1.66 -0.44 -7.35
N THR A 212 -1.45 -0.18 -8.63
CA THR A 212 -1.65 1.16 -9.23
C THR A 212 -3.11 1.61 -9.16
N ALA A 213 -4.07 0.74 -9.48
CA ALA A 213 -5.49 1.04 -9.33
C ALA A 213 -5.88 1.19 -7.85
N GLY A 214 -5.20 0.46 -6.96
CA GLY A 214 -5.30 0.62 -5.51
C GLY A 214 -4.88 1.99 -5.02
N SER A 215 -3.74 2.50 -5.49
CA SER A 215 -3.23 3.84 -5.16
C SER A 215 -4.21 4.93 -5.63
N GLN A 216 -4.76 4.80 -6.83
CA GLN A 216 -5.82 5.70 -7.32
C GLN A 216 -7.08 5.63 -6.45
N ALA A 217 -7.52 4.42 -6.10
CA ALA A 217 -8.68 4.21 -5.24
C ALA A 217 -8.47 4.78 -3.84
N ALA A 218 -7.24 4.73 -3.30
CA ALA A 218 -6.90 5.35 -2.03
C ALA A 218 -7.26 6.84 -2.04
N HIS A 219 -6.72 7.61 -3.00
CA HIS A 219 -6.95 9.06 -3.08
C HIS A 219 -8.40 9.42 -3.38
N ARG A 220 -9.05 8.68 -4.29
CA ARG A 220 -10.37 9.07 -4.81
C ARG A 220 -11.52 8.59 -3.95
N VAL A 221 -11.35 7.46 -3.26
CA VAL A 221 -12.45 6.79 -2.55
C VAL A 221 -12.19 6.70 -1.05
N PHE A 222 -11.06 6.12 -0.64
CA PHE A 222 -10.86 5.66 0.73
C PHE A 222 -10.26 6.69 1.68
N ILE A 223 -9.42 7.59 1.18
CA ILE A 223 -8.88 8.72 1.94
C ILE A 223 -9.93 9.83 1.98
N ASP A 224 -10.10 10.41 3.16
CA ASP A 224 -11.01 11.53 3.36
C ASP A 224 -10.39 12.80 2.75
N GLU A 225 -11.10 13.46 1.84
CA GLU A 225 -10.65 14.72 1.22
C GLU A 225 -10.52 15.85 2.26
N SER A 226 -11.19 15.72 3.40
CA SER A 226 -11.07 16.66 4.52
C SER A 226 -9.85 16.39 5.41
N SER A 227 -9.08 15.34 5.13
CA SER A 227 -7.81 15.06 5.82
C SER A 227 -6.83 16.22 5.62
N ALA A 228 -6.39 16.82 6.73
CA ALA A 228 -5.31 17.80 6.72
C ALA A 228 -3.94 17.19 6.38
N ILE A 229 -3.85 15.86 6.30
CA ILE A 229 -2.63 15.12 6.00
C ILE A 229 -2.69 14.66 4.55
N LYS A 230 -1.64 15.01 3.81
CA LYS A 230 -1.41 14.56 2.44
C LYS A 230 -0.65 13.24 2.43
N MET A 231 -0.88 12.44 1.40
CA MET A 231 -0.14 11.22 1.17
C MET A 231 0.30 11.13 -0.29
N ASP A 232 1.57 10.83 -0.54
CA ASP A 232 2.03 10.39 -1.86
C ASP A 232 2.34 8.89 -1.79
N ILE A 233 2.07 8.14 -2.85
CA ILE A 233 2.31 6.69 -2.93
C ILE A 233 3.24 6.44 -4.12
N LEU A 234 4.44 5.94 -3.85
CA LEU A 234 5.37 5.43 -4.85
C LEU A 234 5.26 3.92 -4.88
N ASN A 235 4.73 3.38 -5.97
CA ASN A 235 4.75 1.94 -6.23
C ASN A 235 6.01 1.58 -7.01
N VAL A 236 6.78 0.60 -6.53
CA VAL A 236 8.01 0.10 -7.15
C VAL A 236 7.78 -1.34 -7.56
N PHE A 237 8.03 -1.68 -8.83
CA PHE A 237 7.71 -2.99 -9.37
C PHE A 237 8.95 -3.78 -9.77
N TYR A 238 9.07 -5.00 -9.25
CA TYR A 238 10.17 -5.90 -9.56
C TYR A 238 9.80 -6.87 -10.69
N ILE A 239 10.70 -7.02 -11.67
CA ILE A 239 10.54 -8.02 -12.75
C ILE A 239 10.97 -9.43 -12.31
N ASP A 240 11.76 -9.51 -11.23
CA ASP A 240 12.25 -10.75 -10.66
C ASP A 240 12.31 -10.67 -9.12
N ASP A 241 12.44 -11.83 -8.48
CA ASP A 241 12.54 -11.94 -7.02
C ASP A 241 13.90 -11.43 -6.47
N MET A 242 14.83 -11.06 -7.35
CA MET A 242 16.18 -10.61 -7.00
C MET A 242 16.28 -9.09 -6.86
N GLY A 243 15.17 -8.37 -6.99
CA GLY A 243 15.12 -6.93 -6.76
C GLY A 243 15.36 -6.07 -7.99
N SER A 244 15.31 -6.66 -9.19
CA SER A 244 15.44 -5.91 -10.43
C SER A 244 14.19 -5.05 -10.65
N CYS A 245 14.30 -3.75 -10.36
CA CYS A 245 13.23 -2.79 -10.63
C CYS A 245 12.96 -2.68 -12.13
N SER A 246 11.73 -2.99 -12.53
CA SER A 246 11.23 -2.85 -13.90
C SER A 246 10.62 -1.48 -14.16
N ASP A 247 9.82 -1.00 -13.20
CA ASP A 247 8.96 0.17 -13.34
C ASP A 247 8.63 0.76 -11.97
N PHE A 248 8.19 2.01 -11.94
CA PHE A 248 7.68 2.66 -10.73
C PHE A 248 6.65 3.74 -11.09
N VAL A 249 5.66 3.92 -10.23
CA VAL A 249 4.59 4.91 -10.42
C VAL A 249 4.42 5.76 -9.17
N LEU A 250 4.54 7.07 -9.31
CA LEU A 250 4.32 8.03 -8.23
C LEU A 250 2.91 8.65 -8.32
N HIS A 251 2.04 8.27 -7.38
CA HIS A 251 0.73 8.85 -7.17
C HIS A 251 0.85 9.97 -6.13
N LYS A 252 0.77 11.23 -6.58
CA LYS A 252 0.77 12.40 -5.69
C LYS A 252 -0.64 12.67 -5.17
N ASP A 253 -0.76 13.22 -3.97
CA ASP A 253 -2.03 13.74 -3.47
C ASP A 253 -2.52 14.89 -4.36
N ILE A 254 -3.48 14.59 -5.25
CA ILE A 254 -4.11 15.58 -6.11
C ILE A 254 -5.23 16.26 -5.33
N SER A 255 -4.86 17.05 -4.31
CA SER A 255 -5.78 17.98 -3.69
C SER A 255 -6.19 19.03 -4.76
N LYS A 256 -7.27 18.76 -5.51
CA LYS A 256 -7.88 19.57 -6.60
C LYS A 256 -7.15 20.88 -6.92
N THR A 257 -6.00 20.78 -7.59
CA THR A 257 -5.50 21.84 -8.49
C THR A 257 -5.08 21.14 -9.76
N HIS A 258 -6.02 21.15 -10.72
CA HIS A 258 -5.94 20.62 -12.07
C HIS A 258 -5.66 19.11 -12.18
N LEU A 259 -6.65 18.42 -12.77
CA LEU A 259 -6.45 17.15 -13.47
C LEU A 259 -5.30 17.34 -14.46
N SER A 260 -4.10 16.97 -14.05
CA SER A 260 -3.02 16.62 -14.95
C SER A 260 -2.76 15.15 -14.75
N GLU A 261 -2.66 14.44 -15.86
CA GLU A 261 -2.43 13.02 -15.94
C GLU A 261 -1.22 12.61 -15.09
N PRO A 262 -1.19 11.37 -14.56
CA PRO A 262 0.00 10.84 -13.92
C PRO A 262 1.20 11.01 -14.88
N GLU A 263 2.28 11.64 -14.39
CA GLU A 263 3.55 11.66 -15.10
C GLU A 263 4.09 10.22 -15.15
N ALA A 264 3.81 9.51 -16.25
CA ALA A 264 4.55 8.32 -16.61
C ALA A 264 5.98 8.76 -16.96
N ILE A 265 6.91 8.56 -16.04
CA ILE A 265 8.34 8.75 -16.32
C ILE A 265 8.83 7.45 -16.94
N SER A 266 8.79 7.35 -18.28
CA SER A 266 9.33 6.19 -18.98
C SER A 266 10.87 6.19 -18.95
N ALA A 267 11.46 5.00 -18.82
CA ALA A 267 12.89 4.72 -18.87
C ALA A 267 13.63 5.30 -20.09
#